data_AF-A0A7X4HQ53-F1
#
_entry.id   AF-A0A7X4HQ53-F1
#
_cell.length_a   1.000
_cell.length_b   1.000
_cell.length_c   1.000
_cell.angle_alpha   90.00
_cell.angle_beta   90.00
_cell.angle_gamma   90.00
#
_symmetry.space_group_name_H-M   'P 1'
#
loop_
_entity.id
_entity.type
_entity.pdbx_description
1 polymer ?
#
loop_
_entity_poly.entity_id
_entity_poly.type
_entity_poly.pdbx_seq_one_letter_code
_entity_poly.pdbx_strand_id
1 'polypeptide(L)'
;MWVILIINVIIASIAIIAGFNNRAEAFSLFNAGVVFVAFSIVLLLGAIPVYRNFDTSSVLMFVAGILIVLGIIMLIVSVIARSTRKINLQDLAIALMVAAVCVVYFIHNASLNFANLLVPELALIVGLILLVYPKQK
;
A
#
# COMPACT_ATOMS: atom_id res chain seq x y z
N MET A 1 10.40 10.96 13.36
CA MET A 1 9.83 10.14 12.25
C MET A 1 10.35 10.56 10.88
N TRP A 2 10.76 11.82 10.69
CA TRP A 2 11.32 12.33 9.43
C TRP A 2 12.44 11.48 8.80
N VAL A 3 13.42 11.02 9.59
CA VAL A 3 14.49 10.16 9.05
C VAL A 3 13.94 8.85 8.48
N ILE A 4 13.01 8.21 9.20
CA ILE A 4 12.36 6.97 8.77
C ILE A 4 11.50 7.21 7.52
N LEU A 5 10.77 8.31 7.48
CA LEU A 5 10.01 8.71 6.29
C LEU A 5 10.91 8.84 5.07
N ILE A 6 12.05 9.53 5.19
CA ILE A 6 13.00 9.71 4.08
C ILE A 6 13.53 8.35 3.61
N ILE A 7 13.91 7.46 4.53
CA ILE A 7 14.37 6.11 4.18
C ILE A 7 13.29 5.33 3.43
N ASN A 8 12.06 5.32 3.93
CA ASN A 8 10.94 4.61 3.31
C ASN A 8 10.60 5.19 1.93
N VAL A 9 10.69 6.51 1.75
CA VAL A 9 10.52 7.17 0.45
C VAL A 9 11.59 6.73 -0.53
N ILE A 10 12.86 6.67 -0.13
CA ILE A 10 13.96 6.23 -1.00
C ILE A 10 13.74 4.78 -1.44
N ILE A 11 13.43 3.88 -0.50
CA ILE A 11 13.17 2.46 -0.77
C ILE A 11 11.98 2.31 -1.72
N ALA A 12 10.85 2.95 -1.44
CA ALA A 12 9.68 2.91 -2.31
C ALA A 12 9.98 3.48 -3.70
N SER A 13 10.76 4.56 -3.80
CA SER A 13 11.15 5.16 -5.08
C SER A 13 11.99 4.20 -5.93
N ILE A 14 12.98 3.54 -5.31
CA ILE A 14 13.80 2.52 -5.99
C ILE A 14 12.93 1.36 -6.47
N ALA A 15 12.02 0.89 -5.63
CA ALA A 15 11.08 -0.18 -5.97
C ALA A 15 10.15 0.19 -7.13
N ILE A 16 9.68 1.43 -7.18
CA ILE A 16 8.86 1.96 -8.28
C ILE A 16 9.67 1.96 -9.59
N ILE A 17 10.91 2.46 -9.57
CA ILE A 17 11.77 2.52 -10.77
C ILE A 17 12.07 1.10 -11.30
N ALA A 18 12.45 0.19 -10.41
CA ALA A 18 12.63 -1.23 -10.76
C ALA A 18 11.32 -1.88 -11.24
N GLY A 19 10.21 -1.45 -10.64
CA GLY A 19 8.81 -1.67 -11.03
C GLY A 19 8.57 -1.48 -12.52
N PHE A 20 8.76 -0.24 -12.96
CA PHE A 20 8.49 0.21 -14.33
C PHE A 20 9.41 -0.45 -15.35
N ASN A 21 10.70 -0.62 -15.06
CA ASN A 21 11.64 -1.26 -15.99
C ASN A 21 11.30 -2.73 -16.32
N ASN A 22 10.56 -3.39 -15.44
CA ASN A 22 10.19 -4.81 -15.56
C ASN A 22 8.73 -5.05 -15.97
N ARG A 23 7.98 -4.01 -16.35
CA ARG A 23 6.57 -4.13 -16.73
C ARG A 23 6.42 -4.52 -18.20
N ALA A 24 5.80 -5.68 -18.44
CA ALA A 24 4.99 -5.89 -19.63
C ALA A 24 3.60 -5.32 -19.32
N GLU A 25 3.16 -4.31 -20.06
CA GLU A 25 1.89 -3.60 -19.82
C GLU A 25 0.69 -4.52 -20.03
N ALA A 26 0.23 -5.16 -18.95
CA ALA A 26 -1.05 -5.86 -18.92
C ALA A 26 -1.85 -5.34 -17.72
N PHE A 27 -2.57 -4.22 -17.93
CA PHE A 27 -3.43 -3.64 -16.92
C PHE A 27 -4.62 -4.57 -16.65
N SER A 28 -4.72 -5.11 -15.44
CA SER A 28 -5.82 -5.97 -15.02
C SER A 28 -6.65 -5.26 -13.95
N LEU A 29 -7.95 -5.08 -14.23
CA LEU A 29 -8.92 -4.50 -13.28
C LEU A 29 -8.99 -5.31 -11.98
N PHE A 30 -8.84 -6.64 -12.08
CA PHE A 30 -8.78 -7.51 -10.90
C PHE A 30 -7.55 -7.19 -10.05
N ASN A 31 -6.38 -7.05 -10.67
CA ASN A 31 -5.15 -6.71 -9.96
C ASN A 31 -5.23 -5.32 -9.31
N ALA A 32 -5.73 -4.33 -10.04
CA ALA A 32 -5.95 -2.98 -9.51
C ALA A 32 -6.89 -3.01 -8.28
N GLY A 33 -7.99 -3.76 -8.35
CA GLY A 33 -8.91 -3.93 -7.23
C GLY A 33 -8.24 -4.53 -5.98
N VAL A 34 -7.46 -5.61 -6.15
CA VAL A 34 -6.69 -6.23 -5.04
C VAL A 34 -5.69 -5.24 -4.46
N VAL A 35 -4.97 -4.50 -5.31
CA VAL A 35 -3.99 -3.48 -4.89
C VAL A 35 -4.66 -2.39 -4.06
N PHE A 36 -5.80 -1.86 -4.51
CA PHE A 36 -6.53 -0.83 -3.76
C PHE A 36 -7.03 -1.31 -2.41
N VAL A 37 -7.53 -2.55 -2.34
CA VAL A 37 -7.95 -3.16 -1.07
C VAL A 37 -6.76 -3.34 -0.13
N ALA A 38 -5.64 -3.90 -0.60
CA ALA A 38 -4.46 -4.09 0.23
C ALA A 38 -3.91 -2.75 0.76
N PHE A 39 -3.82 -1.73 -0.10
CA PHE A 39 -3.40 -0.38 0.29
C PHE A 39 -4.30 0.19 1.39
N SER A 40 -5.62 0.05 1.22
CA SER A 40 -6.58 0.56 2.19
C SER A 40 -6.51 -0.12 3.55
N ILE A 41 -6.22 -1.44 3.59
CA ILE A 41 -6.04 -2.18 4.84
C ILE A 41 -4.83 -1.63 5.60
N VAL A 42 -3.72 -1.36 4.91
CA VAL A 42 -2.53 -0.77 5.54
C VAL A 42 -2.85 0.60 6.14
N LEU A 43 -3.61 1.45 5.44
CA LEU A 43 -4.04 2.73 5.97
C LEU A 43 -4.95 2.59 7.21
N LEU A 44 -5.91 1.66 7.19
CA LEU A 44 -6.79 1.41 8.35
C LEU A 44 -6.01 0.93 9.56
N LEU A 45 -5.09 -0.02 9.37
CA LEU A 45 -4.23 -0.51 10.45
C LEU A 45 -3.32 0.61 10.96
N GLY A 46 -2.82 1.47 10.07
CA GLY A 46 -2.03 2.65 10.41
C GLY A 46 -2.80 3.71 11.19
N ALA A 47 -4.14 3.70 11.12
CA ALA A 47 -4.98 4.62 11.87
C ALA A 47 -5.13 4.23 13.36
N ILE A 48 -4.96 2.96 13.71
CA ILE A 48 -5.08 2.44 15.09
C ILE A 48 -4.19 3.21 16.09
N PRO A 49 -2.86 3.35 15.86
CA PRO A 49 -1.99 4.06 16.80
C PRO A 49 -2.36 5.54 16.99
N VAL A 50 -2.91 6.16 15.95
CA VAL A 50 -3.28 7.59 15.94
C VAL A 50 -4.78 7.82 16.14
N TYR A 51 -5.54 6.79 16.53
CA TYR A 51 -7.00 6.86 16.67
C TYR A 51 -7.47 7.98 17.60
N ARG A 52 -6.65 8.29 18.63
CA ARG A 52 -6.92 9.37 19.59
C ARG A 52 -6.74 10.78 19.01
N ASN A 53 -6.03 10.92 17.89
CA ASN A 53 -5.89 12.18 17.17
C ASN A 53 -6.89 12.19 16.00
N PHE A 54 -8.04 12.84 16.21
CA PHE A 54 -9.14 12.86 15.25
C PHE A 54 -8.73 13.41 13.89
N ASP A 55 -7.91 14.47 13.83
CA ASP A 55 -7.50 15.09 12.57
C ASP A 55 -6.70 14.12 11.70
N THR A 56 -5.81 13.34 12.31
CA THR A 56 -4.97 12.38 11.58
C THR A 56 -5.73 11.09 11.27
N SER A 57 -6.46 10.55 12.24
CA SER A 57 -7.18 9.29 12.08
C SER A 57 -8.35 9.41 11.09
N SER A 58 -9.08 10.53 11.11
CA SER A 58 -10.20 10.77 10.19
C SER A 58 -9.75 10.80 8.73
N VAL A 59 -8.62 11.44 8.42
CA VAL A 59 -8.06 11.49 7.06
C VAL A 59 -7.64 10.09 6.61
N LEU A 60 -6.94 9.32 7.46
CA LEU A 60 -6.56 7.94 7.13
C LEU A 60 -7.78 7.05 6.85
N MET A 61 -8.77 7.11 7.74
CA MET A 61 -9.99 6.30 7.61
C MET A 61 -10.82 6.71 6.39
N PHE A 62 -10.89 8.01 6.08
CA PHE A 62 -11.60 8.53 4.92
C PHE A 62 -10.93 8.07 3.61
N VAL A 63 -9.61 8.27 3.49
CA VAL A 63 -8.86 7.83 2.31
C VAL A 63 -8.93 6.32 2.15
N ALA A 64 -8.77 5.57 3.24
CA ALA A 64 -8.93 4.11 3.21
C ALA A 64 -10.34 3.69 2.79
N GLY A 65 -11.38 4.36 3.28
CA GLY A 65 -12.77 4.10 2.90
C GLY A 65 -13.01 4.29 1.40
N ILE A 66 -12.51 5.38 0.82
CA ILE A 66 -12.59 5.61 -0.64
C ILE A 66 -11.88 4.49 -1.41
N LEU A 67 -10.67 4.12 -0.98
CA LEU A 67 -9.88 3.09 -1.65
C LEU A 67 -10.52 1.71 -1.55
N ILE A 68 -11.16 1.37 -0.43
CA ILE A 68 -11.95 0.14 -0.28
C ILE A 68 -13.10 0.14 -1.28
N VAL A 69 -13.89 1.21 -1.33
CA VAL A 69 -15.05 1.30 -2.21
C VAL A 69 -14.62 1.16 -3.68
N LEU A 70 -13.58 1.89 -4.10
CA LEU A 70 -13.01 1.78 -5.43
C LEU A 70 -12.47 0.38 -5.73
N GLY A 71 -11.75 -0.23 -4.78
CA GLY A 71 -11.21 -1.58 -4.90
C GLY A 71 -12.31 -2.61 -5.09
N ILE A 72 -13.37 -2.55 -4.28
CA ILE A 72 -14.54 -3.43 -4.40
C ILE A 72 -15.24 -3.26 -5.75
N ILE A 73 -15.47 -2.02 -6.20
CA ILE A 73 -16.07 -1.75 -7.50
C ILE A 73 -15.23 -2.38 -8.62
N MET A 74 -13.91 -2.18 -8.61
CA MET A 74 -13.02 -2.78 -9.61
C MET A 74 -13.03 -4.30 -9.58
N LEU A 75 -13.09 -4.91 -8.40
CA LEU A 75 -13.21 -6.37 -8.26
C LEU A 75 -14.54 -6.87 -8.85
N ILE A 76 -15.67 -6.21 -8.54
CA ILE A 76 -16.98 -6.56 -9.11
C ILE A 76 -16.97 -6.45 -10.63
N VAL A 77 -16.50 -5.31 -11.16
CA VAL A 77 -16.40 -5.09 -12.62
C VAL A 77 -15.49 -6.13 -13.27
N SER A 78 -14.38 -6.51 -12.63
CA SER A 78 -13.47 -7.53 -13.17
C SER A 78 -14.12 -8.91 -13.27
N VAL A 79 -15.03 -9.26 -12.35
CA VAL A 79 -15.80 -10.52 -12.40
C VAL A 79 -16.80 -10.49 -13.54
N ILE A 80 -17.51 -9.37 -13.72
CA ILE A 80 -18.47 -9.17 -14.81
C ILE A 80 -17.76 -9.22 -16.18
N ALA A 81 -16.62 -8.55 -16.31
CA ALA A 81 -15.84 -8.48 -17.53
C ALA A 81 -15.06 -9.78 -17.85
N ARG A 82 -15.15 -10.82 -17.01
CA ARG A 82 -14.37 -12.06 -17.11
C ARG A 82 -12.87 -11.82 -17.28
N SER A 83 -12.36 -10.78 -16.62
CA SER A 83 -10.93 -10.42 -16.69
C SER A 83 -10.07 -11.56 -16.14
N THR A 84 -8.87 -11.73 -16.72
CA THR A 84 -7.90 -12.69 -16.19
C THR A 84 -7.57 -12.35 -14.74
N ARG A 85 -7.85 -13.29 -13.83
CA ARG A 85 -7.58 -13.19 -12.40
C ARG A 85 -6.10 -13.45 -12.08
N LYS A 86 -5.21 -12.73 -12.76
CA LYS A 86 -3.78 -12.75 -12.46
C LYS A 86 -3.46 -11.57 -11.55
N ILE A 87 -2.86 -11.87 -10.42
CA ILE A 87 -2.35 -10.87 -9.47
C ILE A 87 -0.88 -10.64 -9.81
N ASN A 88 -0.50 -9.39 -10.01
CA ASN A 88 0.89 -9.02 -10.17
C ASN A 88 1.48 -8.69 -8.80
N LEU A 89 2.27 -9.62 -8.28
CA LEU A 89 2.95 -9.49 -6.99
C LEU A 89 3.81 -8.21 -6.92
N GLN A 90 4.37 -7.77 -8.05
CA GLN A 90 5.18 -6.57 -8.13
C GLN A 90 4.35 -5.30 -7.91
N ASP A 91 3.13 -5.22 -8.46
CA ASP A 91 2.24 -4.07 -8.27
C ASP A 91 1.72 -4.03 -6.83
N LEU A 92 1.41 -5.19 -6.27
CA LEU A 92 1.02 -5.32 -4.86
C LEU A 92 2.16 -4.91 -3.92
N ALA A 93 3.39 -5.34 -4.20
CA ALA A 93 4.58 -4.96 -3.45
C ALA A 93 4.79 -3.45 -3.41
N ILE A 94 4.75 -2.82 -4.60
CA ILE A 94 4.91 -1.36 -4.73
C ILE A 94 3.81 -0.64 -3.96
N ALA A 95 2.56 -1.09 -4.09
CA ALA A 95 1.44 -0.49 -3.38
C ALA A 95 1.60 -0.55 -1.85
N LEU A 96 2.07 -1.67 -1.30
CA LEU A 96 2.33 -1.81 0.13
C LEU A 96 3.44 -0.87 0.61
N MET A 97 4.52 -0.72 -0.15
CA MET A 97 5.60 0.23 0.17
C MET A 97 5.14 1.68 0.10
N VAL A 98 4.32 2.04 -0.89
CA VAL A 98 3.75 3.40 -0.98
C VAL A 98 2.76 3.64 0.17
N ALA A 99 1.94 2.65 0.51
CA ALA A 99 1.03 2.74 1.65
C ALA A 99 1.78 2.97 2.97
N ALA A 100 2.90 2.24 3.17
CA ALA A 100 3.79 2.45 4.31
C ALA A 100 4.29 3.89 4.38
N VAL A 101 4.79 4.44 3.27
CA VAL A 101 5.25 5.84 3.19
C VAL A 101 4.11 6.81 3.53
N CYS A 102 2.91 6.60 2.99
CA CYS A 102 1.75 7.43 3.30
C CYS A 102 1.41 7.39 4.80
N VAL A 103 1.39 6.19 5.41
CA VAL A 103 1.11 6.06 6.85
C VAL A 103 2.17 6.81 7.66
N VAL A 104 3.47 6.61 7.40
CA VAL A 104 4.54 7.34 8.12
C VAL A 104 4.39 8.85 7.92
N TYR A 105 4.05 9.29 6.71
CA TYR A 105 3.83 10.69 6.42
C TYR A 105 2.69 11.26 7.24
N PHE A 106 1.54 10.60 7.37
CA PHE A 106 0.44 11.16 8.15
C PHE A 106 0.70 11.17 9.65
N ILE A 107 1.41 10.16 10.17
CA ILE A 107 1.70 10.05 11.60
C ILE A 107 3.00 10.76 12.02
N HIS A 108 3.68 11.48 11.12
CA HIS A 108 5.02 12.04 11.36
C HIS A 108 5.12 12.98 12.58
N ASN A 109 4.01 13.64 12.92
CA ASN A 109 3.90 14.53 14.08
C ASN A 109 3.56 13.78 15.40
N ALA A 110 3.26 12.49 15.33
CA ALA A 110 3.09 11.67 16.52
C ALA A 110 4.46 11.34 17.15
N SER A 111 4.44 10.88 18.41
CA SER A 111 5.65 10.43 19.08
C SER A 111 6.28 9.24 18.35
N LEU A 112 7.61 9.19 18.36
CA LEU A 112 8.39 8.04 17.90
C LEU A 112 8.18 6.88 18.90
N ASN A 113 7.15 6.08 18.67
CA ASN A 113 6.86 4.87 19.43
C ASN A 113 6.77 3.67 18.49
N PHE A 114 7.17 2.50 18.99
CA PHE A 114 7.15 1.24 18.25
C PHE A 114 5.74 0.92 17.71
N ALA A 115 4.69 1.20 18.49
CA ALA A 115 3.30 1.00 18.05
C ALA A 115 2.93 1.80 16.80
N ASN A 116 3.49 3.00 16.63
CA ASN A 116 3.22 3.87 15.48
C ASN A 116 3.98 3.41 14.24
N LEU A 117 5.14 2.78 14.44
CA LEU A 117 6.04 2.33 13.37
C LEU A 117 5.77 0.89 12.93
N LEU A 118 5.12 0.08 13.76
CA LEU A 118 4.89 -1.34 13.49
C LEU A 118 4.20 -1.57 12.13
N VAL A 119 3.06 -0.92 11.90
CA VAL A 119 2.28 -1.10 10.68
C VAL A 119 3.03 -0.64 9.42
N PRO A 120 3.55 0.60 9.35
CA PRO A 120 4.26 1.04 8.15
C PRO A 120 5.54 0.22 7.89
N GLU A 121 6.33 -0.12 8.90
CA GLU A 121 7.56 -0.89 8.71
C GLU A 121 7.27 -2.32 8.26
N LEU A 122 6.25 -2.98 8.83
CA LEU A 122 5.83 -4.31 8.38
C LEU A 122 5.33 -4.27 6.93
N ALA A 123 4.53 -3.27 6.55
CA ALA A 123 4.06 -3.11 5.18
C ALA A 123 5.22 -2.91 4.19
N LEU A 124 6.24 -2.14 4.57
CA LEU A 124 7.44 -1.93 3.77
C LEU A 124 8.25 -3.22 3.61
N ILE A 125 8.48 -3.96 4.71
CA ILE A 125 9.21 -5.24 4.70
C ILE A 125 8.47 -6.28 3.85
N VAL A 126 7.16 -6.42 4.03
CA VAL A 126 6.33 -7.34 3.23
C VAL A 126 6.37 -6.94 1.76
N GLY A 127 6.30 -5.65 1.45
CA GLY A 127 6.45 -5.13 0.09
C GLY A 127 7.81 -5.48 -0.53
N LEU A 128 8.91 -5.31 0.21
CA LEU A 128 10.25 -5.71 -0.21
C LEU A 128 10.35 -7.21 -0.48
N ILE A 129 9.82 -8.05 0.42
CA ILE A 129 9.81 -9.51 0.26
C ILE A 129 9.05 -9.90 -1.01
N LEU A 130 7.87 -9.31 -1.24
CA LEU A 130 7.06 -9.57 -2.43
C LEU A 130 7.74 -9.13 -3.73
N LEU A 131 8.56 -8.08 -3.68
CA LEU A 131 9.31 -7.58 -4.83
C LEU A 131 10.49 -8.50 -5.19
N VAL A 132 11.14 -9.10 -4.18
CA VAL A 132 12.29 -10.01 -4.34
C VAL A 132 11.85 -11.46 -4.58
N TYR A 133 10.63 -11.82 -4.18
CA TYR A 133 10.12 -13.18 -4.36
C TYR A 133 10.20 -13.59 -5.83
N PRO A 134 10.76 -14.78 -6.15
CA PRO A 134 11.01 -15.17 -7.52
C PRO A 134 9.70 -15.13 -8.30
N LYS A 135 9.69 -14.33 -9.38
CA LYS A 135 8.65 -14.38 -10.40
C LYS A 135 8.58 -15.83 -10.87
N GLN A 136 7.59 -16.60 -10.40
CA GLN A 136 7.33 -17.92 -10.93
C GLN A 136 7.06 -17.71 -12.43
N LYS A 137 8.05 -18.11 -13.24
CA LYS A 137 7.99 -18.11 -14.70
C LYS A 137 6.90 -19.07 -15.15
#